data_AF-A0A852YWQ6-F1
#
_entry.id   AF-A0A852YWQ6-F1
#
_cell.length_a   1.000
_cell.length_b   1.000
_cell.length_c   1.000
_cell.angle_alpha   90.00
_cell.angle_beta   90.00
_cell.angle_gamma   90.00
#
_symmetry.space_group_name_H-M   'P 1'
#
loop_
_entity.id
_entity.type
_entity.pdbx_description
1 polymer ?
#
loop_
_entity_poly.entity_id
_entity_poly.type
_entity_poly.pdbx_seq_one_letter_code
_entity_poly.pdbx_strand_id
1 'polypeptide(L)'
;MAHRGDRTSEPAARRPRGGVAVLGVVTRLAVAAATAVAVLAPFPSENPAGEQTAPAITAAPGTVQEEIVTAARAELGTEEAEKSCQKYSEQCVPWCALFAMSTWERAGVDVENEEFAFTGDVYTTGQTEGTAYGSAQLETTRPGDVLLFGTGPETPDSSHHIGVVEEVRGENVTLIEGNTGDNPDRVMRKTHKLSEDTFYGGVRPW
;
A
#
# COMPACT_ATOMS: atom_id res chain seq x y z
N MET A 1 37.77 -3.35 40.11
CA MET A 1 36.78 -3.22 39.02
C MET A 1 36.70 -1.73 38.69
N ALA A 2 37.65 -1.22 37.89
CA ALA A 2 37.48 -0.82 36.47
C ALA A 2 36.34 0.22 36.29
N HIS A 3 36.51 1.44 35.75
CA HIS A 3 37.54 1.99 34.88
C HIS A 3 37.43 3.54 34.81
N ARG A 4 38.58 4.24 34.61
CA ARG A 4 38.81 5.52 33.85
C ARG A 4 37.91 6.76 34.12
N GLY A 5 38.39 7.98 34.34
CA GLY A 5 39.67 8.60 34.05
C GLY A 5 39.69 9.36 32.71
N ASP A 6 39.58 10.71 32.81
CA ASP A 6 40.29 11.76 32.03
C ASP A 6 39.62 12.60 30.91
N ARG A 7 39.59 13.92 31.20
CA ARG A 7 39.93 15.15 30.41
C ARG A 7 39.36 15.44 28.99
N THR A 8 38.66 16.58 28.95
CA THR A 8 38.80 17.76 28.04
C THR A 8 39.90 17.76 26.96
N SER A 9 39.58 18.21 25.73
CA SER A 9 40.13 19.41 25.01
C SER A 9 39.89 19.39 23.48
N GLU A 10 39.35 20.48 22.92
CA GLU A 10 39.54 20.99 21.52
C GLU A 10 40.96 21.64 21.40
N PRO A 11 41.56 22.06 20.22
CA PRO A 11 40.93 22.68 19.02
C PRO A 11 41.61 22.45 17.61
N ALA A 12 41.01 23.11 16.61
CA ALA A 12 41.33 23.50 15.22
C ALA A 12 42.77 23.46 14.60
N ALA A 13 42.85 23.28 13.26
CA ALA A 13 43.70 24.09 12.35
C ALA A 13 43.51 23.87 10.81
N ARG A 14 43.27 25.00 10.10
CA ARG A 14 43.89 25.51 8.84
C ARG A 14 43.75 24.85 7.44
N ARG A 15 43.07 25.61 6.54
CA ARG A 15 43.32 25.88 5.08
C ARG A 15 44.73 26.49 4.82
N PRO A 16 45.32 26.68 3.60
CA PRO A 16 44.67 27.15 2.33
C PRO A 16 45.39 26.91 0.93
N ARG A 17 44.81 27.51 -0.15
CA ARG A 17 45.42 28.31 -1.28
C ARG A 17 45.84 27.75 -2.66
N GLY A 18 45.47 28.52 -3.70
CA GLY A 18 46.09 28.70 -5.04
C GLY A 18 45.04 28.60 -6.17
N GLY A 19 44.60 29.62 -6.94
CA GLY A 19 45.31 30.70 -7.69
C GLY A 19 45.79 30.12 -9.04
N VAL A 20 45.61 30.66 -10.26
CA VAL A 20 45.39 32.01 -10.83
C VAL A 20 44.96 31.84 -12.32
N ALA A 21 44.27 32.84 -12.89
CA ALA A 21 43.85 32.93 -14.29
C ALA A 21 44.98 33.32 -15.27
N VAL A 22 44.89 32.93 -16.55
CA VAL A 22 45.64 33.58 -17.66
C VAL A 22 44.76 33.72 -18.91
N LEU A 23 44.72 34.95 -19.40
CA LEU A 23 44.11 35.45 -20.63
C LEU A 23 45.11 35.30 -21.79
N GLY A 24 44.69 34.95 -23.02
CA GLY A 24 45.59 35.12 -24.16
C GLY A 24 45.17 34.56 -25.52
N VAL A 25 44.97 35.51 -26.45
CA VAL A 25 45.29 35.46 -27.90
C VAL A 25 44.20 34.94 -28.87
N VAL A 26 43.77 35.87 -29.70
CA VAL A 26 42.93 35.73 -30.90
C VAL A 26 43.77 35.27 -32.08
N THR A 27 43.32 34.24 -32.81
CA THR A 27 43.79 33.94 -34.17
C THR A 27 42.58 33.74 -35.07
N ARG A 28 42.42 34.61 -36.07
CA ARG A 28 41.40 34.47 -37.10
C ARG A 28 41.81 33.37 -38.08
N LEU A 29 40.97 32.34 -38.23
CA LEU A 29 40.93 31.52 -39.43
C LEU A 29 39.55 31.68 -40.08
N ALA A 30 39.57 32.07 -41.34
CA ALA A 30 38.41 32.06 -42.22
C ALA A 30 38.01 30.60 -42.51
N VAL A 31 36.75 30.27 -42.29
CA VAL A 31 36.15 29.00 -42.76
C VAL A 31 35.07 29.37 -43.76
N ALA A 32 35.15 28.76 -44.93
CA ALA A 32 34.25 28.92 -46.05
C ALA A 32 32.80 28.65 -45.64
N ALA A 33 31.89 29.53 -46.06
CA ALA A 33 30.46 29.32 -45.92
C ALA A 33 30.01 28.21 -46.88
N ALA A 34 29.92 26.98 -46.39
CA ALA A 34 29.07 25.97 -47.02
C ALA A 34 27.65 26.22 -46.52
N THR A 35 26.76 26.67 -47.40
CA THR A 35 25.32 26.69 -47.14
C THR A 35 24.80 25.26 -47.11
N ALA A 36 24.95 24.60 -45.96
CA ALA A 36 24.12 23.47 -45.62
C ALA A 36 22.76 24.02 -45.20
N VAL A 37 21.74 23.84 -46.05
CA VAL A 37 20.35 23.97 -45.62
C VAL A 37 20.10 22.83 -44.64
N ALA A 38 20.27 23.11 -43.35
CA ALA A 38 19.81 22.23 -42.30
C ALA A 38 18.28 22.23 -42.37
N VAL A 39 17.71 21.16 -42.90
CA VAL A 39 16.31 20.84 -42.66
C VAL A 39 16.21 20.64 -41.15
N LEU A 40 15.59 21.60 -40.46
CA LEU A 40 15.17 21.48 -39.08
C LEU A 40 14.17 20.31 -39.03
N ALA A 41 14.67 19.10 -38.82
CA ALA A 41 13.84 18.06 -38.25
C ALA A 41 13.39 18.60 -36.88
N PRO A 42 12.08 18.63 -36.58
CA PRO A 42 11.64 18.97 -35.24
C PRO A 42 12.28 17.97 -34.30
N PHE A 43 13.14 18.46 -33.40
CA PHE A 43 13.59 17.69 -32.25
C PHE A 43 12.34 17.12 -31.59
N PRO A 44 12.23 15.80 -31.35
CA PRO A 44 11.20 15.32 -30.46
C PRO A 44 11.44 16.02 -29.14
N SER A 45 10.50 16.88 -28.75
CA SER A 45 10.51 17.49 -27.44
C SER A 45 10.59 16.36 -26.42
N GLU A 46 11.72 16.26 -25.73
CA GLU A 46 11.80 15.48 -24.50
C GLU A 46 10.73 16.05 -23.57
N ASN A 47 9.60 15.34 -23.49
CA ASN A 47 8.62 15.56 -22.45
C ASN A 47 9.37 15.51 -21.12
N PRO A 48 9.16 16.46 -20.20
CA PRO A 48 9.76 16.34 -18.87
C PRO A 48 9.25 15.02 -18.30
N ALA A 49 10.16 14.20 -17.77
CA ALA A 49 9.85 12.93 -17.14
C ALA A 49 8.68 13.15 -16.17
N GLY A 50 7.47 12.78 -16.63
CA GLY A 50 6.31 12.74 -15.78
C GLY A 50 6.60 11.71 -14.70
N GLU A 51 6.32 12.07 -13.46
CA GLU A 51 6.32 11.15 -12.33
C GLU A 51 5.52 9.90 -12.73
N GLN A 52 6.21 8.85 -13.14
CA GLN A 52 5.57 7.68 -13.71
C GLN A 52 4.98 6.90 -12.54
N THR A 53 3.71 7.19 -12.24
CA THR A 53 2.98 6.52 -11.17
C THR A 53 3.06 5.02 -11.39
N ALA A 54 3.39 4.26 -10.33
CA ALA A 54 3.49 2.81 -10.40
C ALA A 54 2.22 2.21 -11.02
N PRO A 55 2.34 1.15 -11.84
CA PRO A 55 1.19 0.47 -12.41
C PRO A 55 0.31 -0.09 -11.29
N ALA A 56 -1.00 -0.09 -11.51
CA ALA A 56 -1.95 -0.72 -10.61
C ALA A 56 -2.11 -2.21 -10.93
N ILE A 57 -2.15 -3.01 -9.87
CA ILE A 57 -2.53 -4.41 -9.89
C ILE A 57 -3.99 -4.46 -9.45
N THR A 58 -4.87 -4.90 -10.36
CA THR A 58 -6.32 -5.08 -10.15
C THR A 58 -6.71 -6.53 -10.45
N ALA A 59 -7.88 -6.96 -9.98
CA ALA A 59 -8.37 -8.31 -10.21
C ALA A 59 -8.55 -8.59 -11.72
N ALA A 60 -8.22 -9.81 -12.16
CA ALA A 60 -8.40 -10.21 -13.54
C ALA A 60 -9.88 -10.53 -13.83
N PRO A 61 -10.41 -10.19 -15.03
CA PRO A 61 -11.80 -10.48 -15.35
C PRO A 61 -12.17 -11.97 -15.30
N GLY A 62 -13.36 -12.29 -14.78
CA GLY A 62 -13.90 -13.63 -14.66
C GLY A 62 -13.29 -14.48 -13.55
N THR A 63 -12.65 -13.85 -12.55
CA THR A 63 -12.04 -14.54 -11.41
C THR A 63 -12.84 -14.33 -10.13
N VAL A 64 -12.70 -15.24 -9.15
CA VAL A 64 -13.31 -15.06 -7.83
C VAL A 64 -12.84 -13.76 -7.16
N GLN A 65 -11.59 -13.35 -7.39
CA GLN A 65 -11.05 -12.09 -6.89
C GLN A 65 -11.80 -10.88 -7.45
N GLU A 66 -12.20 -10.90 -8.72
CA GLU A 66 -13.00 -9.82 -9.31
C GLU A 66 -14.40 -9.76 -8.69
N GLU A 67 -15.03 -10.92 -8.47
CA GLU A 67 -16.35 -11.00 -7.84
C GLU A 67 -16.30 -10.50 -6.38
N ILE A 68 -15.25 -10.84 -5.62
CA ILE A 68 -15.01 -10.31 -4.27
C ILE A 68 -14.91 -8.79 -4.30
N VAL A 69 -14.06 -8.23 -5.17
CA VAL A 69 -13.88 -6.78 -5.29
C VAL A 69 -15.17 -6.10 -5.74
N THR A 70 -15.94 -6.74 -6.62
CA THR A 70 -17.24 -6.25 -7.08
C THR A 70 -18.27 -6.22 -5.95
N ALA A 71 -18.35 -7.30 -5.17
CA ALA A 71 -19.20 -7.38 -3.98
C ALA A 71 -18.82 -6.29 -2.96
N ALA A 72 -17.52 -6.12 -2.68
CA ALA A 72 -17.04 -5.07 -1.77
C ALA A 72 -17.38 -3.65 -2.28
N ARG A 73 -17.22 -3.38 -3.58
CA ARG A 73 -17.55 -2.08 -4.19
C ARG A 73 -19.03 -1.75 -4.12
N ALA A 74 -19.91 -2.75 -4.27
CA ALA A 74 -21.35 -2.58 -4.19
C ALA A 74 -21.80 -2.09 -2.81
N GLU A 75 -20.97 -2.25 -1.79
CA GLU A 75 -21.27 -1.88 -0.41
C GLU A 75 -20.77 -0.51 0.01
N LEU A 76 -20.03 0.20 -0.84
CA LEU A 76 -19.47 1.51 -0.49
C LEU A 76 -20.55 2.50 -0.02
N GLY A 77 -20.35 3.05 1.17
CA GLY A 77 -21.27 3.98 1.81
C GLY A 77 -22.38 3.30 2.62
N THR A 78 -22.50 1.97 2.63
CA THR A 78 -23.38 1.25 3.55
C THR A 78 -22.97 1.58 4.98
N GLU A 79 -23.86 2.23 5.72
CA GLU A 79 -23.68 2.61 7.12
C GLU A 79 -24.18 1.51 8.05
N GLU A 80 -23.58 1.41 9.24
CA GLU A 80 -24.19 0.68 10.33
C GLU A 80 -25.44 1.40 10.86
N ALA A 81 -26.33 0.64 11.50
CA ALA A 81 -27.35 1.17 12.39
C ALA A 81 -26.78 1.38 13.81
N GLU A 82 -27.61 1.84 14.74
CA GLU A 82 -27.18 2.08 16.12
C GLU A 82 -26.52 0.85 16.75
N LYS A 83 -25.49 1.08 17.58
CA LYS A 83 -24.77 0.05 18.35
C LYS A 83 -24.10 -1.02 17.46
N SER A 84 -23.56 -0.61 16.30
CA SER A 84 -22.85 -1.49 15.37
C SER A 84 -23.69 -2.63 14.79
N CYS A 85 -25.01 -2.47 14.76
CA CYS A 85 -25.88 -3.37 14.01
C CYS A 85 -25.72 -3.13 12.51
N GLN A 86 -25.68 -4.19 11.72
CA GLN A 86 -25.32 -4.12 10.30
C GLN A 86 -25.93 -5.32 9.54
N LYS A 87 -25.88 -5.33 8.21
CA LYS A 87 -26.64 -6.28 7.39
C LYS A 87 -25.93 -7.61 7.05
N TYR A 88 -24.66 -7.72 7.38
CA TYR A 88 -23.78 -8.87 7.14
C TYR A 88 -23.88 -9.93 8.24
N SER A 89 -24.49 -9.64 9.38
CA SER A 89 -24.80 -10.66 10.40
C SER A 89 -25.94 -10.21 11.30
N GLU A 90 -26.62 -11.15 11.95
CA GLU A 90 -27.57 -10.86 13.04
C GLU A 90 -26.90 -10.25 14.30
N GLN A 91 -25.57 -10.28 14.38
CA GLN A 91 -24.80 -9.74 15.51
C GLN A 91 -24.57 -8.22 15.39
N CYS A 92 -24.78 -7.49 16.50
CA CYS A 92 -24.45 -6.07 16.64
C CYS A 92 -23.11 -5.91 17.36
N VAL A 93 -22.02 -6.13 16.63
CA VAL A 93 -20.63 -6.19 17.12
C VAL A 93 -19.72 -5.44 16.13
N PRO A 94 -18.44 -5.16 16.46
CA PRO A 94 -17.48 -4.71 15.44
C PRO A 94 -17.51 -5.63 14.23
N TRP A 95 -17.62 -5.08 13.03
CA TRP A 95 -18.12 -5.81 11.85
C TRP A 95 -17.21 -5.74 10.63
N CYS A 96 -15.99 -5.24 10.77
CA CYS A 96 -15.01 -5.21 9.67
C CYS A 96 -14.79 -6.61 9.05
N ALA A 97 -14.64 -7.65 9.89
CA ALA A 97 -14.47 -9.03 9.43
C ALA A 97 -15.76 -9.61 8.85
N LEU A 98 -16.90 -9.42 9.50
CA LEU A 98 -18.21 -9.84 8.97
C LEU A 98 -18.46 -9.28 7.57
N PHE A 99 -18.16 -7.99 7.37
CA PHE A 99 -18.20 -7.36 6.05
C PHE A 99 -17.26 -8.07 5.06
N ALA A 100 -15.97 -8.16 5.38
CA ALA A 100 -14.98 -8.75 4.48
C ALA A 100 -15.36 -10.18 4.08
N MET A 101 -15.72 -11.03 5.04
CA MET A 101 -16.11 -12.41 4.77
C MET A 101 -17.43 -12.51 3.99
N SER A 102 -18.37 -11.57 4.19
CA SER A 102 -19.60 -11.54 3.38
C SER A 102 -19.33 -11.17 1.91
N THR A 103 -18.20 -10.53 1.58
CA THR A 103 -17.81 -10.30 0.17
C THR A 103 -17.27 -11.56 -0.47
N TRP A 104 -16.59 -12.40 0.31
CA TRP A 104 -16.11 -13.72 -0.10
C TRP A 104 -17.28 -14.68 -0.32
N GLU A 105 -18.19 -14.75 0.65
CA GLU A 105 -19.42 -15.56 0.53
C GLU A 105 -20.22 -15.19 -0.73
N ARG A 106 -20.44 -13.89 -0.99
CA ARG A 106 -21.15 -13.41 -2.19
C ARG A 106 -20.43 -13.74 -3.50
N ALA A 107 -19.11 -13.88 -3.46
CA ALA A 107 -18.30 -14.28 -4.61
C ALA A 107 -18.24 -15.81 -4.81
N GLY A 108 -18.87 -16.58 -3.91
CA GLY A 108 -18.93 -18.04 -3.98
C GLY A 108 -17.76 -18.76 -3.31
N VAL A 109 -16.99 -18.08 -2.44
CA VAL A 109 -16.04 -18.73 -1.54
C VAL A 109 -16.84 -19.47 -0.47
N ASP A 110 -16.41 -20.69 -0.11
CA ASP A 110 -17.09 -21.53 0.88
C ASP A 110 -16.77 -21.03 2.30
N VAL A 111 -17.47 -19.98 2.72
CA VAL A 111 -17.31 -19.36 4.04
C VAL A 111 -18.66 -18.99 4.64
N GLU A 112 -18.87 -19.34 5.91
CA GLU A 112 -20.00 -18.87 6.70
C GLU A 112 -19.59 -17.56 7.38
N ASN A 113 -19.89 -16.42 6.74
CA ASN A 113 -19.34 -15.14 7.15
C ASN A 113 -19.72 -14.72 8.60
N GLU A 114 -20.87 -15.17 9.09
CA GLU A 114 -21.36 -14.88 10.44
C GLU A 114 -20.47 -15.46 11.56
N GLU A 115 -19.66 -16.49 11.25
CA GLU A 115 -18.71 -17.08 12.19
C GLU A 115 -17.48 -16.19 12.43
N PHE A 116 -17.24 -15.18 11.58
CA PHE A 116 -16.01 -14.38 11.56
C PHE A 116 -16.24 -12.96 12.08
N ALA A 117 -16.70 -12.82 13.33
CA ALA A 117 -16.78 -11.52 13.99
C ALA A 117 -15.40 -10.97 14.41
N PHE A 118 -14.44 -11.85 14.70
CA PHE A 118 -13.10 -11.48 15.08
C PHE A 118 -12.11 -11.65 13.92
N THR A 119 -11.31 -10.61 13.67
CA THR A 119 -10.35 -10.56 12.55
C THR A 119 -9.24 -11.62 12.68
N GLY A 120 -8.85 -11.97 13.91
CA GLY A 120 -7.85 -13.02 14.15
C GLY A 120 -8.31 -14.41 13.70
N ASP A 121 -9.61 -14.71 13.84
CA ASP A 121 -10.17 -16.00 13.40
C ASP A 121 -10.08 -16.19 11.89
N VAL A 122 -10.22 -15.10 11.11
CA VAL A 122 -10.01 -15.12 9.66
C VAL A 122 -8.57 -15.52 9.33
N TYR A 123 -7.59 -14.95 10.02
CA TYR A 123 -6.18 -15.29 9.80
C TYR A 123 -5.84 -16.70 10.24
N THR A 124 -6.27 -17.13 11.43
CA THR A 124 -6.03 -18.49 11.94
C THR A 124 -6.70 -19.56 11.07
N THR A 125 -7.89 -19.28 10.53
CA THR A 125 -8.54 -20.16 9.55
C THR A 125 -7.74 -20.20 8.25
N GLY A 126 -7.33 -19.04 7.72
CA GLY A 126 -6.44 -18.99 6.56
C GLY A 126 -5.12 -19.74 6.74
N GLN A 127 -4.57 -19.79 7.97
CA GLN A 127 -3.39 -20.61 8.27
C GLN A 127 -3.71 -22.11 8.16
N THR A 128 -4.90 -22.52 8.61
CA THR A 128 -5.37 -23.90 8.54
C THR A 128 -5.62 -24.33 7.10
N GLU A 129 -6.22 -23.45 6.29
CA GLU A 129 -6.47 -23.66 4.86
C GLU A 129 -5.22 -23.47 3.98
N GLY A 130 -4.12 -22.99 4.55
CA GLY A 130 -2.87 -22.74 3.82
C GLY A 130 -2.91 -21.52 2.88
N THR A 131 -3.84 -20.60 3.10
CA THR A 131 -4.02 -19.37 2.30
C THR A 131 -3.49 -18.10 2.98
N ALA A 132 -3.24 -18.15 4.28
CA ALA A 132 -2.64 -17.04 5.02
C ALA A 132 -1.16 -16.82 4.69
N TYR A 133 -0.73 -15.56 4.70
CA TYR A 133 0.66 -15.16 4.54
C TYR A 133 1.00 -14.04 5.53
N GLY A 134 2.20 -14.10 6.10
CA GLY A 134 2.64 -13.13 7.11
C GLY A 134 3.21 -11.83 6.53
N SER A 135 3.56 -10.90 7.41
CA SER A 135 4.08 -9.56 7.11
C SER A 135 5.26 -9.56 6.12
N ALA A 136 6.18 -10.53 6.25
CA ALA A 136 7.34 -10.69 5.38
C ALA A 136 7.01 -11.09 3.92
N GLN A 137 5.73 -11.33 3.60
CA GLN A 137 5.24 -11.72 2.28
C GLN A 137 4.17 -10.76 1.74
N LEU A 138 4.05 -9.54 2.31
CA LEU A 138 3.02 -8.58 1.90
C LEU A 138 3.13 -8.19 0.42
N GLU A 139 4.29 -8.27 -0.21
CA GLU A 139 4.47 -8.04 -1.65
C GLU A 139 3.70 -9.03 -2.54
N THR A 140 3.28 -10.16 -1.96
CA THR A 140 2.46 -11.17 -2.62
C THR A 140 0.95 -10.86 -2.57
N THR A 141 0.56 -9.79 -1.90
CA THR A 141 -0.84 -9.33 -1.79
C THR A 141 -1.44 -9.07 -3.18
N ARG A 142 -2.66 -9.53 -3.40
CA ARG A 142 -3.42 -9.32 -4.64
C ARG A 142 -4.84 -8.85 -4.34
N PRO A 143 -5.49 -8.18 -5.29
CA PRO A 143 -6.92 -7.88 -5.23
C PRO A 143 -7.76 -9.13 -4.92
N GLY A 144 -8.77 -8.98 -4.07
CA GLY A 144 -9.59 -10.07 -3.56
C GLY A 144 -9.06 -10.71 -2.26
N ASP A 145 -7.78 -10.56 -1.95
CA ASP A 145 -7.24 -10.92 -0.64
C ASP A 145 -7.85 -10.01 0.44
N VAL A 146 -7.73 -10.44 1.70
CA VAL A 146 -7.95 -9.58 2.86
C VAL A 146 -6.63 -9.29 3.55
N LEU A 147 -6.43 -8.06 4.02
CA LEU A 147 -5.27 -7.68 4.83
C LEU A 147 -5.68 -7.40 6.26
N LEU A 148 -4.86 -7.87 7.21
CA LEU A 148 -5.14 -7.83 8.63
C LEU A 148 -4.22 -6.81 9.32
N PHE A 149 -4.83 -5.83 9.99
CA PHE A 149 -4.12 -4.76 10.69
C PHE A 149 -3.69 -5.18 12.09
N GLY A 150 -2.53 -4.69 12.52
CA GLY A 150 -2.00 -4.90 13.86
C GLY A 150 -0.72 -5.71 13.88
N THR A 151 -0.54 -6.54 14.90
CA THR A 151 0.70 -7.25 15.20
C THR A 151 0.56 -8.77 15.26
N GLY A 152 -0.66 -9.30 15.31
CA GLY A 152 -0.90 -10.74 15.31
C GLY A 152 -2.35 -11.13 15.61
N PRO A 153 -2.74 -12.38 15.31
CA PRO A 153 -4.14 -12.82 15.34
C PRO A 153 -4.69 -13.11 16.75
N GLU A 154 -3.87 -13.06 17.80
CA GLU A 154 -4.17 -13.72 19.08
C GLU A 154 -5.30 -13.06 19.88
N THR A 155 -5.43 -11.73 19.77
CA THR A 155 -6.34 -10.94 20.62
C THR A 155 -6.91 -9.72 19.89
N PRO A 156 -8.01 -9.12 20.37
CA PRO A 156 -8.50 -7.83 19.86
C PRO A 156 -7.47 -6.69 19.95
N ASP A 157 -6.55 -6.76 20.92
CA ASP A 157 -5.47 -5.79 21.10
C ASP A 157 -4.28 -6.01 20.15
N SER A 158 -4.25 -7.12 19.40
CA SER A 158 -3.20 -7.42 18.43
C SER A 158 -3.73 -7.53 17.00
N SER A 159 -5.02 -7.86 16.83
CA SER A 159 -5.71 -7.96 15.54
C SER A 159 -6.82 -6.93 15.47
N HIS A 160 -6.51 -5.75 14.95
CA HIS A 160 -7.33 -4.55 15.13
C HIS A 160 -8.42 -4.39 14.07
N HIS A 161 -8.12 -4.76 12.82
CA HIS A 161 -8.98 -4.45 11.69
C HIS A 161 -8.67 -5.36 10.49
N ILE A 162 -9.53 -5.33 9.48
CA ILE A 162 -9.39 -6.07 8.23
C ILE A 162 -10.01 -5.27 7.08
N GLY A 163 -9.42 -5.37 5.90
CA GLY A 163 -9.97 -4.76 4.68
C GLY A 163 -9.80 -5.66 3.46
N VAL A 164 -10.73 -5.56 2.51
CA VAL A 164 -10.69 -6.28 1.23
C VAL A 164 -9.79 -5.52 0.26
N VAL A 165 -8.80 -6.19 -0.32
CA VAL A 165 -7.87 -5.58 -1.27
C VAL A 165 -8.56 -5.31 -2.59
N GLU A 166 -8.64 -4.04 -2.98
CA GLU A 166 -9.17 -3.63 -4.28
C GLU A 166 -8.05 -3.45 -5.32
N GLU A 167 -6.97 -2.78 -4.93
CA GLU A 167 -5.87 -2.41 -5.83
C GLU A 167 -4.55 -2.37 -5.06
N VAL A 168 -3.46 -2.83 -5.67
CA VAL A 168 -2.10 -2.59 -5.19
C VAL A 168 -1.36 -1.70 -6.19
N ARG A 169 -0.69 -0.65 -5.70
CA ARG A 169 0.03 0.32 -6.54
C ARG A 169 1.32 0.77 -5.86
N GLY A 170 2.44 0.19 -6.31
CA GLY A 170 3.74 0.42 -5.69
C GLY A 170 3.74 -0.04 -4.23
N GLU A 171 4.11 0.84 -3.30
CA GLU A 171 4.09 0.57 -1.85
C GLU A 171 2.73 0.86 -1.20
N ASN A 172 1.68 1.14 -1.99
CA ASN A 172 0.36 1.43 -1.45
C ASN A 172 -0.64 0.33 -1.81
N VAL A 173 -1.60 0.12 -0.92
CA VAL A 173 -2.74 -0.75 -1.12
C VAL A 173 -4.02 0.03 -0.88
N THR A 174 -4.96 -0.09 -1.80
CA THR A 174 -6.32 0.44 -1.64
C THR A 174 -7.21 -0.70 -1.16
N LEU A 175 -7.84 -0.48 -0.02
CA LEU A 175 -8.75 -1.40 0.63
C LEU A 175 -10.18 -0.84 0.60
N ILE A 176 -11.13 -1.76 0.60
CA ILE A 176 -12.52 -1.48 0.97
C ILE A 176 -12.73 -2.09 2.34
N GLU A 177 -13.09 -1.23 3.30
CA GLU A 177 -13.14 -1.54 4.73
C GLU A 177 -14.53 -1.27 5.25
N GLY A 178 -15.08 -2.21 6.02
CA GLY A 178 -16.28 -2.02 6.82
C GLY A 178 -15.93 -1.57 8.23
N ASN A 179 -16.90 -1.04 8.98
CA ASN A 179 -16.71 -0.54 10.34
C ASN A 179 -15.62 0.56 10.39
N THR A 180 -15.70 1.50 9.45
CA THR A 180 -14.73 2.59 9.29
C THR A 180 -15.46 3.93 9.20
N GLY A 181 -15.04 4.94 9.97
CA GLY A 181 -15.61 6.29 9.92
C GLY A 181 -15.66 6.97 11.28
N ASP A 182 -16.37 8.11 11.33
CA ASP A 182 -16.49 8.97 12.52
C ASP A 182 -17.96 9.15 12.98
N ASN A 183 -18.79 8.11 12.79
CA ASN A 183 -20.23 8.01 13.12
C ASN A 183 -21.25 8.49 12.04
N PRO A 184 -22.16 7.61 11.58
CA PRO A 184 -22.05 6.16 11.73
C PRO A 184 -20.83 5.64 10.96
N ASP A 185 -20.26 4.55 11.45
CA ASP A 185 -19.30 3.79 10.66
C ASP A 185 -19.96 3.27 9.39
N ARG A 186 -19.15 3.09 8.37
CA ARG A 186 -19.63 2.69 7.04
C ARG A 186 -18.59 1.91 6.30
N VAL A 187 -18.98 1.38 5.15
CA VAL A 187 -18.02 0.84 4.20
C VAL A 187 -17.33 1.98 3.46
N MET A 188 -16.01 2.06 3.59
CA MET A 188 -15.18 3.11 3.00
C MET A 188 -14.07 2.53 2.14
N ARG A 189 -13.67 3.29 1.12
CA ARG A 189 -12.40 3.07 0.43
C ARG A 189 -11.30 3.82 1.16
N LYS A 190 -10.20 3.14 1.49
CA LYS A 190 -9.02 3.72 2.15
C LYS A 190 -7.75 3.26 1.43
N THR A 191 -6.72 4.09 1.47
CA THR A 191 -5.40 3.73 0.93
C THR A 191 -4.39 3.76 2.07
N HIS A 192 -3.63 2.68 2.18
CA HIS A 192 -2.63 2.47 3.21
C HIS A 192 -1.27 2.16 2.58
N LYS A 193 -0.20 2.35 3.36
CA LYS A 193 1.09 1.82 2.98
C LYS A 193 1.08 0.31 3.19
N LEU A 194 1.44 -0.45 2.17
CA LEU A 194 1.63 -1.90 2.26
C LEU A 194 2.96 -2.16 3.00
N SER A 195 2.87 -2.22 4.33
CA SER A 195 4.01 -2.32 5.24
C SER A 195 3.71 -3.23 6.42
N GLU A 196 4.75 -3.87 6.95
CA GLU A 196 4.70 -4.67 8.18
C GLU A 196 4.36 -3.83 9.43
N ASP A 197 4.58 -2.50 9.36
CA ASP A 197 4.17 -1.57 10.43
C ASP A 197 2.64 -1.38 10.49
N THR A 198 1.92 -1.79 9.45
CA THR A 198 0.47 -1.63 9.31
C THR A 198 -0.26 -2.96 9.35
N PHE A 199 0.28 -3.96 8.66
CA PHE A 199 -0.35 -5.27 8.49
C PHE A 199 0.54 -6.38 9.05
N TYR A 200 -0.02 -7.26 9.86
CA TYR A 200 0.69 -8.47 10.29
C TYR A 200 0.61 -9.61 9.27
N GLY A 201 -0.29 -9.50 8.29
CA GLY A 201 -0.43 -10.47 7.21
C GLY A 201 -1.67 -10.25 6.35
N GLY A 202 -1.92 -11.23 5.49
CA GLY A 202 -3.12 -11.30 4.66
C GLY A 202 -3.59 -12.74 4.47
N VAL A 203 -4.79 -12.89 3.93
CA VAL A 203 -5.40 -14.18 3.63
C VAL A 203 -6.00 -14.14 2.24
N ARG A 204 -5.75 -15.19 1.47
CA ARG A 204 -6.38 -15.40 0.15
C ARG A 204 -7.69 -16.18 0.31
N PRO A 205 -8.67 -15.99 -0.59
CA PRO A 205 -9.82 -16.88 -0.65
C PRO A 205 -9.39 -18.36 -0.68
N TRP A 206 -10.03 -19.21 0.12
CA TRP A 206 -9.74 -20.65 0.21
C TRP A 206 -10.62 -21.50 -0.70
#